data_AF-A0A967GTH3-F1
#
_entry.id   AF-A0A967GTH3-F1
#
_cell.length_a   1.000
_cell.length_b   1.000
_cell.length_c   1.000
_cell.angle_alpha   90.00
_cell.angle_beta   90.00
_cell.angle_gamma   90.00
#
_symmetry.space_group_name_H-M   'P 1'
#
loop_
_entity.id
_entity.type
_entity.pdbx_description
1 polymer ?
#
loop_
_entity_poly.entity_id
_entity_poly.type
_entity_poly.pdbx_seq_one_letter_code
_entity_poly.pdbx_strand_id
1 'polypeptide(L)'
;DGVETNTGTFAGSEDTGTDPNNPDSDGDGFLSDGQEVATGSDPNNPNDPSIALGALFLDGNGDFVTFPNPDGLIPSGNDAFTIEAWINPTSIPQGGGNGGQITCWG
;
A
#
# COMPACT_ATOMS: atom_id res chain seq x y z
N ASP A 1 4.17 -14.72 -24.70
CA ASP A 1 5.33 -13.96 -25.22
C ASP A 1 6.67 -14.38 -24.57
N GLY A 2 6.66 -15.36 -23.66
CA GLY A 2 7.87 -15.89 -23.02
C GLY A 2 8.17 -15.25 -21.66
N VAL A 3 7.45 -14.17 -21.32
CA VAL A 3 7.51 -13.50 -20.02
C VAL A 3 6.65 -14.24 -18.99
N GLU A 4 5.47 -14.68 -19.39
CA GLU A 4 4.53 -15.42 -18.53
C GLU A 4 4.80 -16.93 -18.65
N THR A 5 5.33 -17.55 -17.59
CA THR A 5 5.84 -18.92 -17.61
C THR A 5 4.94 -19.95 -16.93
N ASN A 6 3.85 -19.52 -16.29
CA ASN A 6 2.92 -20.33 -15.50
C ASN A 6 3.63 -21.22 -14.45
N THR A 7 4.70 -20.68 -13.85
CA THR A 7 5.47 -21.35 -12.80
C THR A 7 4.97 -20.99 -11.40
N GLY A 8 4.17 -19.93 -11.27
CA GLY A 8 3.75 -19.38 -10.00
C GLY A 8 4.90 -18.78 -9.19
N THR A 9 6.04 -18.49 -9.83
CA THR A 9 7.23 -17.93 -9.18
C THR A 9 7.69 -16.70 -9.92
N PHE A 10 7.65 -15.54 -9.25
CA PHE A 10 8.11 -14.29 -9.83
C PHE A 10 9.65 -14.22 -9.85
N ALA A 11 10.24 -14.27 -11.05
CA ALA A 11 11.67 -14.11 -11.27
C ALA A 11 12.04 -12.74 -11.88
N GLY A 12 11.03 -11.91 -12.17
CA GLY A 12 11.16 -10.52 -12.62
C GLY A 12 10.26 -10.19 -13.80
N SER A 13 10.40 -9.00 -14.38
CA SER A 13 9.57 -8.55 -15.52
C SER A 13 9.80 -9.31 -16.83
N GLU A 14 10.85 -10.11 -16.91
CA GLU A 14 11.17 -10.96 -18.07
C GLU A 14 10.78 -12.44 -17.83
N ASP A 15 10.37 -12.78 -16.59
CA ASP A 15 9.85 -14.09 -16.18
C ASP A 15 8.94 -13.88 -14.96
N THR A 16 7.69 -13.55 -15.24
CA THR A 16 6.71 -13.14 -14.23
C THR A 16 6.13 -14.30 -13.46
N GLY A 17 6.31 -15.55 -13.93
CA GLY A 17 5.69 -16.71 -13.33
C GLY A 17 4.17 -16.84 -13.53
N THR A 18 3.52 -15.81 -14.09
CA THR A 18 2.06 -15.71 -14.30
C THR A 18 1.55 -16.64 -15.41
N ASP A 19 0.23 -16.90 -15.44
CA ASP A 19 -0.40 -17.71 -16.50
C ASP A 19 -0.83 -16.83 -17.68
N PRO A 20 -0.33 -17.08 -18.92
CA PRO A 20 -0.71 -16.29 -20.09
C PRO A 20 -2.20 -16.27 -20.44
N ASN A 21 -3.00 -17.18 -19.87
CA ASN A 21 -4.44 -17.26 -20.07
C ASN A 21 -5.24 -16.74 -18.88
N ASN A 22 -4.58 -16.30 -17.82
CA ASN A 22 -5.19 -15.74 -16.63
C ASN A 22 -4.63 -14.34 -16.39
N PRO A 23 -5.42 -13.27 -16.57
CA PRO A 23 -4.94 -11.90 -16.38
C PRO A 23 -4.70 -11.50 -14.91
N ASP A 24 -5.02 -12.35 -13.94
CA ASP A 24 -4.92 -12.15 -12.49
C ASP A 24 -4.48 -13.48 -11.84
N SER A 25 -3.17 -13.68 -11.75
CA SER A 25 -2.54 -14.96 -11.43
C SER A 25 -2.61 -15.33 -9.96
N ASP A 26 -2.61 -14.36 -9.05
CA ASP A 26 -2.78 -14.59 -7.62
C ASP A 26 -4.26 -14.59 -7.17
N GLY A 27 -5.16 -14.09 -8.03
CA GLY A 27 -6.60 -14.16 -7.86
C GLY A 27 -7.13 -13.25 -6.76
N ASP A 28 -6.39 -12.20 -6.42
CA ASP A 28 -6.77 -11.24 -5.38
C ASP A 28 -7.82 -10.23 -5.86
N GLY A 29 -7.95 -10.08 -7.19
CA GLY A 29 -8.90 -9.21 -7.86
C GLY A 29 -8.61 -7.71 -7.74
N PHE A 30 -7.40 -7.30 -7.35
CA PHE A 30 -7.01 -5.89 -7.17
C PHE A 30 -6.38 -5.28 -8.43
N LEU A 31 -5.36 -5.92 -8.99
CA LEU A 31 -4.65 -5.50 -10.21
C LEU A 31 -4.54 -6.69 -11.17
N SER A 32 -4.35 -6.42 -12.46
CA SER A 32 -3.92 -7.48 -13.38
C SER A 32 -2.42 -7.71 -13.27
N ASP A 33 -1.96 -8.90 -13.64
CA ASP A 33 -0.54 -9.30 -13.65
C ASP A 33 0.36 -8.22 -14.25
N GLY A 34 -0.03 -7.68 -15.41
CA GLY A 34 0.74 -6.65 -16.09
C GLY A 34 0.80 -5.31 -15.35
N GLN A 35 -0.24 -4.96 -14.59
CA GLN A 35 -0.26 -3.75 -13.77
C GLN A 35 0.65 -3.91 -12.56
N GLU A 36 0.62 -5.07 -11.92
CA GLU A 36 1.47 -5.39 -10.76
C GLU A 36 2.95 -5.35 -11.13
N VAL A 37 3.32 -5.99 -12.25
CA VAL A 37 4.68 -5.93 -12.79
C VAL A 37 5.08 -4.49 -13.13
N ALA A 38 4.17 -3.69 -13.69
CA ALA A 38 4.43 -2.29 -14.01
C ALA A 38 4.58 -1.40 -12.77
N THR A 39 3.97 -1.76 -11.63
CA THR A 39 4.09 -1.05 -10.35
C THR A 39 5.16 -1.62 -9.43
N GLY A 40 5.79 -2.74 -9.79
CA GLY A 40 6.88 -3.37 -9.03
C GLY A 40 6.42 -4.33 -7.93
N SER A 41 5.18 -4.82 -8.01
CA SER A 41 4.60 -5.86 -7.15
C SER A 41 4.86 -7.27 -7.71
N ASP A 42 4.71 -8.31 -6.87
CA ASP A 42 4.71 -9.71 -7.30
C ASP A 42 3.29 -10.19 -7.71
N PRO A 43 3.04 -10.49 -9.00
CA PRO A 43 1.72 -10.91 -9.50
C PRO A 43 1.29 -12.34 -9.12
N ASN A 44 2.09 -13.06 -8.33
CA ASN A 44 1.76 -14.39 -7.82
C ASN A 44 1.55 -14.39 -6.30
N ASN A 45 1.48 -13.22 -5.67
CA ASN A 45 1.38 -13.09 -4.23
C ASN A 45 0.15 -12.25 -3.83
N PRO A 46 -0.94 -12.90 -3.39
CA PRO A 46 -2.21 -12.23 -3.10
C PRO A 46 -2.18 -11.35 -1.83
N ASN A 47 -1.03 -11.25 -1.16
CA ASN A 47 -0.80 -10.32 -0.04
C ASN A 47 0.23 -9.22 -0.40
N ASP A 48 0.69 -9.18 -1.65
CA ASP A 48 1.56 -8.16 -2.21
C ASP A 48 0.92 -7.36 -3.37
N PRO A 49 -0.37 -6.98 -3.32
CA PRO A 49 -0.80 -5.92 -4.20
C PRO A 49 -0.31 -4.63 -3.54
N SER A 50 0.90 -4.17 -3.86
CA SER A 50 1.31 -2.81 -3.55
C SER A 50 0.44 -1.83 -4.36
N ILE A 51 -0.82 -1.65 -3.93
CA ILE A 51 -1.79 -0.79 -4.59
C ILE A 51 -1.41 0.66 -4.32
N ALA A 52 -0.76 1.25 -5.31
CA ALA A 52 -0.71 2.69 -5.53
C ALA A 52 -2.08 3.29 -5.95
N LEU A 53 -3.21 2.79 -5.43
CA LEU A 53 -4.56 3.29 -5.76
C LEU A 53 -5.52 3.25 -4.55
N GLY A 54 -5.45 4.29 -3.72
CA GLY A 54 -6.58 4.80 -2.92
C GLY A 54 -6.48 4.69 -1.40
N ALA A 55 -5.76 3.71 -0.86
CA ALA A 55 -5.47 3.61 0.56
C ALA A 55 -3.96 3.60 0.77
N LEU A 56 -3.48 4.56 1.55
CA LEU A 56 -2.09 4.57 1.98
C LEU A 56 -1.89 3.47 3.04
N PHE A 57 -1.00 2.52 2.77
CA PHE A 57 -0.54 1.54 3.76
C PHE A 57 0.61 2.17 4.57
N LEU A 58 0.47 2.20 5.88
CA LEU A 58 1.46 2.72 6.84
C LEU A 58 1.86 1.58 7.79
N ASP A 59 2.97 0.90 7.52
CA ASP A 59 3.49 -0.25 8.27
C ASP A 59 4.28 0.14 9.54
N GLY A 60 4.53 1.45 9.69
CA GLY A 60 5.20 2.03 10.85
C GLY A 60 6.71 2.11 10.75
N ASN A 61 7.33 1.66 9.65
CA ASN A 61 8.76 1.71 9.41
C ASN A 61 9.12 2.47 8.13
N GLY A 62 9.29 3.79 8.25
CA GLY A 62 9.76 4.64 7.15
C GLY A 62 8.65 5.26 6.29
N ASP A 63 7.39 5.03 6.64
CA ASP A 63 6.26 5.59 5.90
C ASP A 63 5.93 7.02 6.34
N PHE A 64 5.90 7.93 5.37
CA PHE A 64 5.53 9.33 5.57
C PHE A 64 4.67 9.84 4.41
N VAL A 65 3.63 10.61 4.72
CA VAL A 65 2.93 11.43 3.72
C VAL A 65 3.58 12.79 3.64
N THR A 66 4.15 13.13 2.48
CA THR A 66 4.73 14.46 2.23
C THR A 66 3.88 15.20 1.22
N PHE A 67 3.41 16.39 1.58
CA PHE A 67 2.72 17.30 0.67
C PHE A 67 3.66 18.43 0.25
N PRO A 68 3.79 18.74 -1.06
CA PRO A 68 4.41 19.99 -1.48
C PRO A 68 3.62 21.16 -0.85
N ASN A 69 4.30 22.10 -0.20
CA ASN A 69 3.67 23.30 0.37
C ASN A 69 4.09 24.60 -0.35
N PRO A 70 4.05 24.69 -1.69
CA PRO A 70 4.48 25.89 -2.41
C PRO A 70 3.55 27.08 -2.16
N ASP A 71 2.28 26.82 -1.88
CA ASP A 71 1.24 27.86 -1.71
C ASP A 71 0.80 28.06 -0.25
N GLY A 72 1.45 27.41 0.72
CA GLY A 72 1.09 27.55 2.15
C GLY A 72 -0.24 26.88 2.53
N LEU A 73 -0.75 25.97 1.70
CA LEU A 73 -1.98 25.19 1.96
C LEU A 73 -1.88 24.29 3.20
N ILE A 74 -0.66 23.90 3.58
CA ILE A 74 -0.37 23.26 4.87
C ILE A 74 0.13 24.35 5.84
N PRO A 75 -0.51 24.55 7.00
CA PRO A 75 -0.06 25.51 8.01
C PRO A 75 1.41 25.28 8.41
N SER A 76 2.17 26.35 8.56
CA SER A 76 3.60 26.30 8.88
C SER A 76 3.94 27.21 10.05
N GLY A 77 5.04 26.95 10.76
CA GLY A 77 5.41 27.73 11.94
C GLY A 77 4.45 27.50 13.11
N ASN A 78 3.85 28.58 13.64
CA ASN A 78 2.98 28.54 14.81
C ASN A 78 1.48 28.55 14.47
N ASP A 79 1.12 28.40 13.20
CA ASP A 79 -0.28 28.41 12.77
C ASP A 79 -1.02 27.13 13.21
N ALA A 80 -2.25 27.30 13.68
CA ALA A 80 -3.08 26.18 14.11
C ALA A 80 -3.63 25.40 12.90
N PHE A 81 -3.76 24.08 13.05
CA PHE A 81 -4.37 23.20 12.04
C PHE A 81 -5.19 22.08 12.70
N THR A 82 -6.07 21.44 11.92
CA THR A 82 -6.87 20.28 12.33
C THR A 82 -6.69 19.14 11.33
N ILE A 83 -6.61 17.91 11.84
CA ILE A 83 -6.64 16.68 11.04
C ILE A 83 -7.93 15.94 11.37
N GLU A 84 -8.63 15.45 10.35
CA GLU A 84 -9.77 14.54 10.48
C GLU A 84 -9.40 13.17 9.88
N ALA A 85 -9.63 12.10 10.63
CA ALA A 85 -9.40 10.74 10.19
C ALA A 85 -10.42 9.79 10.81
N TRP A 86 -10.86 8.80 10.03
CA TRP A 86 -11.68 7.69 10.51
C TRP A 86 -10.78 6.47 10.68
N ILE A 87 -10.66 5.95 11.90
CA ILE A 87 -9.79 4.81 12.23
C ILE A 87 -10.66 3.62 12.61
N ASN A 88 -10.50 2.51 11.90
CA ASN A 88 -11.18 1.24 12.17
C ASN A 88 -10.15 0.14 12.44
N PRO A 89 -9.66 -0.02 13.69
CA PRO A 89 -8.61 -0.98 14.00
C PRO A 89 -9.15 -2.42 13.96
N THR A 90 -8.36 -3.35 13.41
CA THR A 90 -8.70 -4.79 13.40
C THR A 90 -8.45 -5.47 14.76
N SER A 91 -7.62 -4.87 15.62
CA SER A 91 -7.43 -5.28 17.02
C SER A 91 -6.97 -4.10 17.90
N ILE A 92 -7.34 -4.11 19.19
CA ILE A 92 -6.88 -3.13 20.20
C ILE A 92 -6.22 -3.94 21.34
N PRO A 93 -4.92 -3.75 21.64
CA PRO A 93 -4.25 -4.48 22.71
C PRO A 93 -4.90 -4.24 24.07
N GLN A 94 -5.03 -5.31 24.87
CA GLN A 94 -5.60 -5.26 26.20
C GLN A 94 -4.68 -4.46 27.14
N GLY A 95 -5.07 -3.25 27.51
CA GLY A 95 -4.30 -2.37 28.39
C GLY A 95 -4.45 -0.87 28.10
N GLY A 96 -4.91 -0.50 26.89
CA GLY A 96 -5.34 0.87 26.60
C GLY A 96 -6.79 1.05 27.02
N GLY A 97 -7.09 2.00 27.91
CA GLY A 97 -8.48 2.29 28.28
C GLY A 97 -9.29 2.69 27.04
N ASN A 98 -10.31 1.90 26.69
CA ASN A 98 -11.39 2.24 25.74
C ASN A 98 -11.01 2.94 24.41
N GLY A 99 -9.82 2.75 23.84
CA GLY A 99 -9.49 3.33 22.54
C GLY A 99 -8.01 3.22 22.15
N GLY A 100 -7.75 3.26 20.84
CA GLY A 100 -6.38 3.41 20.31
C GLY A 100 -5.80 4.77 20.72
N GLN A 101 -4.51 4.80 21.07
CA GLN A 101 -3.81 6.01 21.49
C GLN A 101 -3.09 6.66 20.30
N ILE A 102 -3.40 7.94 20.02
CA ILE A 102 -2.57 8.78 19.14
C ILE A 102 -1.62 9.56 20.04
N THR A 103 -0.31 9.40 19.82
CA THR A 103 0.73 10.13 20.59
C THR A 103 1.42 11.11 19.66
N CYS A 104 1.32 12.41 19.95
CA CYS A 104 2.16 13.43 19.33
C CYS A 104 3.34 13.73 20.25
N TRP A 105 4.55 13.78 19.67
CA TRP A 105 5.75 14.27 20.34
C TRP A 105 6.07 15.64 19.73
N GLY A 106 6.30 16.63 20.58
CA GLY A 106 6.67 17.99 20.22
C GLY A 106 7.82 18.48 21.09
#